data_AF-A0AAW6ZNT4-F1
#
_entry.id   AF-A0AAW6ZNT4-F1
#
_cell.length_a   1.000
_cell.length_b   1.000
_cell.length_c   1.000
_cell.angle_alpha   90.00
_cell.angle_beta   90.00
_cell.angle_gamma   90.00
#
_symmetry.space_group_name_H-M   'P 1'
#
loop_
_entity.id
_entity.type
_entity.pdbx_description
1 polymer ?
#
loop_
_entity_poly.entity_id
_entity_poly.type
_entity_poly.pdbx_seq_one_letter_code
_entity_poly.pdbx_strand_id
1 'polypeptide(L)' 'MTNLEQILNNDTNGAEVHKIKSKLLEAQAVVKRQLDLGCSPQQYQLLLKQYEAYTAAHAVVESYEAN' A
#
# COMPACT_ATOMS: atom_id res chain seq x y z
N MET A 1 -19.39 5.21 -4.83
CA MET A 1 -18.37 4.57 -5.67
C MET A 1 -17.39 5.63 -6.14
N THR A 2 -16.11 5.47 -5.85
CA THR A 2 -15.03 6.39 -6.25
C THR A 2 -14.46 6.00 -7.62
N ASN A 3 -13.73 6.91 -8.25
CA ASN A 3 -13.04 6.63 -9.52
C ASN A 3 -12.07 5.45 -9.39
N LEU A 4 -11.40 5.31 -8.25
CA LEU A 4 -10.50 4.18 -8.00
C LEU A 4 -11.29 2.87 -7.93
N GLU A 5 -12.39 2.84 -7.17
CA GLU A 5 -13.26 1.65 -7.08
C GLU A 5 -13.83 1.26 -8.46
N GLN A 6 -14.17 2.23 -9.31
CA GLN A 6 -14.61 1.96 -10.69
C GLN A 6 -13.51 1.35 -11.55
N ILE A 7 -12.28 1.84 -11.45
CA ILE A 7 -11.14 1.29 -12.20
C ILE A 7 -10.89 -0.16 -11.76
N LEU A 8 -10.82 -0.40 -10.44
CA LEU A 8 -10.52 -1.72 -9.90
C LEU A 8 -11.64 -2.74 -10.15
N ASN A 9 -12.91 -2.34 -10.07
CA ASN A 9 -14.04 -3.23 -10.37
C ASN A 9 -14.13 -3.61 -11.87
N ASN A 10 -13.52 -2.82 -12.76
CA ASN A 10 -13.48 -3.11 -14.19
C ASN A 10 -12.13 -3.72 -14.64
N ASP A 11 -11.23 -3.99 -13.69
CA ASP A 11 -9.88 -4.53 -13.94
C ASP A 11 -9.90 -6.04 -14.18
N THR A 12 -10.52 -6.44 -15.30
CA THR A 12 -10.74 -7.87 -15.66
C THR A 12 -9.49 -8.74 -15.75
N ASN A 13 -8.30 -8.16 -15.88
CA ASN A 13 -7.04 -8.87 -15.92
C ASN A 13 -6.16 -8.67 -14.67
N GLY A 14 -6.67 -7.94 -13.66
CA GLY A 14 -5.95 -7.63 -12.43
C GLY A 14 -4.70 -6.76 -12.62
N ALA A 15 -4.53 -6.12 -13.78
CA ALA A 15 -3.30 -5.39 -14.10
C ALA A 15 -3.15 -4.12 -13.26
N GLU A 16 -4.24 -3.38 -13.04
CA GLU A 16 -4.22 -2.17 -12.21
C GLU A 16 -4.12 -2.53 -10.73
N VAL A 17 -4.78 -3.60 -10.28
CA VAL A 17 -4.65 -4.14 -8.93
C VAL A 17 -3.19 -4.52 -8.65
N HIS A 18 -2.56 -5.33 -9.51
CA HIS A 18 -1.15 -5.72 -9.34
C HIS A 18 -0.19 -4.54 -9.37
N LYS A 19 -0.41 -3.57 -10.25
CA LYS A 19 0.40 -2.35 -10.35
C LYS A 19 0.32 -1.50 -9.09
N ILE A 20 -0.87 -1.35 -8.50
CA ILE A 20 -1.05 -0.63 -7.23
C ILE A 20 -0.40 -1.40 -6.08
N LYS A 21 -0.58 -2.74 -6.01
CA LYS A 21 0.08 -3.59 -5.01
C LYS A 21 1.61 -3.46 -5.08
N SER A 22 2.20 -3.55 -6.27
CA SER A 22 3.66 -3.41 -6.45
C SER A 22 4.18 -2.08 -5.88
N LYS A 23 3.51 -0.97 -6.22
CA LYS A 23 3.89 0.36 -5.73
C LYS A 23 3.75 0.50 -4.21
N LEU A 24 2.70 -0.07 -3.63
CA LEU A 24 2.50 -0.07 -2.19
C LEU A 24 3.59 -0.89 -1.48
N LEU A 25 3.95 -2.06 -2.02
CA LEU A 25 5.03 -2.90 -1.49
C LEU A 25 6.39 -2.23 -1.58
N GLU A 26 6.70 -1.58 -2.71
CA GLU A 26 7.93 -0.80 -2.88
C GLU A 26 8.01 0.34 -1.85
N ALA A 27 6.94 1.12 -1.70
CA ALA A 27 6.89 2.20 -0.72
C ALA A 27 7.00 1.68 0.73
N GLN A 28 6.33 0.57 1.03
CA GLN A 28 6.40 -0.07 2.34
C GLN A 28 7.81 -0.58 2.65
N ALA A 29 8.51 -1.17 1.68
CA ALA A 29 9.88 -1.63 1.85
C ALA A 29 10.84 -0.47 2.13
N VAL A 30 10.64 0.69 1.48
CA VAL A 30 11.42 1.90 1.75
C VAL A 30 11.21 2.39 3.19
N VAL A 31 9.96 2.48 3.64
CA VAL A 31 9.65 2.93 5.01
C VAL A 31 10.19 1.94 6.05
N LYS A 32 10.04 0.62 5.81
CA LYS A 32 10.60 -0.40 6.68
C LYS A 32 12.11 -0.28 6.81
N ARG A 33 12.81 -0.07 5.70
CA ARG A 33 14.26 0.15 5.72
C ARG A 33 14.66 1.39 6.53
N GLN A 34 13.88 2.47 6.47
CA GLN A 34 14.13 3.67 7.28
C GLN A 34 13.91 3.41 8.78
N LEU A 35 12.92 2.60 9.13
CA LEU A 35 12.72 2.14 10.50
C LEU A 35 13.88 1.26 10.98
N ASP A 36 14.33 0.32 10.15
CA ASP A 36 15.40 -0.63 10.46
C ASP A 36 16.78 0.04 10.63
N LEU A 37 17.05 1.10 9.86
CA LEU A 37 18.29 1.89 9.97
C LEU A 37 18.31 2.78 11.22
N GLY A 38 17.19 2.89 11.94
CA GLY A 38 17.03 3.78 13.07
C GLY A 38 16.68 5.21 12.64
N CYS A 39 15.78 5.84 13.40
CA CYS A 39 15.35 7.22 13.20
C CYS A 39 15.07 7.89 14.54
N SER A 40 14.89 9.22 14.54
CA SER A 40 14.51 9.94 15.76
C SER A 40 13.11 9.49 16.24
N PRO A 41 12.80 9.60 17.55
CA PRO A 41 11.50 9.17 18.08
C PRO A 41 10.28 9.79 17.39
N GLN A 42 10.38 11.07 16.99
CA GLN A 42 9.32 11.77 16.26
C GLN A 42 9.12 11.19 14.85
N GLN A 43 10.22 10.87 14.15
CA GLN A 43 10.18 10.24 12.84
C GLN A 43 9.70 8.79 12.92
N TYR A 44 10.08 8.07 13.97
CA TYR A 44 9.65 6.69 14.18
C TYR A 44 8.13 6.57 14.20
N GLN A 45 7.46 7.41 14.98
CA GLN A 45 6.00 7.37 15.08
C GLN A 45 5.32 7.70 13.74
N LEU A 46 5.88 8.63 12.96
CA LEU A 46 5.38 8.97 11.63
C LEU A 46 5.56 7.82 10.64
N LEU A 47 6.77 7.26 10.58
CA LEU A 47 7.12 6.15 9.69
C LEU A 47 6.35 4.88 10.03
N LEU A 48 6.13 4.59 11.32
CA LEU A 48 5.31 3.47 11.75
C LEU A 48 3.87 3.61 11.25
N LYS A 49 3.25 4.78 11.43
CA LYS A 49 1.90 5.05 10.91
C LYS A 49 1.84 4.93 9.39
N GLN A 50 2.89 5.38 8.69
CA GLN A 50 2.97 5.27 7.24
C GLN A 50 3.09 3.80 6.79
N TYR A 51 3.90 3.00 7.49
CA TYR A 51 4.02 1.57 7.25
C TYR A 51 2.68 0.84 7.45
N GLU A 52 1.98 1.13 8.55
CA GLU A 52 0.65 0.59 8.84
C GLU A 52 -0.39 1.00 7.79
N ALA A 53 -0.35 2.26 7.34
CA ALA A 53 -1.23 2.76 6.28
C ALA A 53 -1.01 2.03 4.95
N TYR A 54 0.23 1.72 4.59
CA TYR A 54 0.52 0.91 3.39
C TYR A 54 0.03 -0.54 3.54
N THR A 55 0.16 -1.14 4.72
CA THR A 55 -0.40 -2.47 5.01
C THR A 55 -1.92 -2.48 4.84
N ALA A 56 -2.60 -1.48 5.40
CA ALA A 56 -4.05 -1.34 5.29
C ALA A 56 -4.49 -1.11 3.83
N ALA A 57 -3.80 -0.24 3.10
CA ALA A 57 -4.08 0.01 1.69
C ALA A 57 -3.89 -1.26 0.84
N HIS A 58 -2.85 -2.05 1.11
CA HIS A 58 -2.63 -3.32 0.43
C HIS A 58 -3.79 -4.29 0.64
N ALA A 59 -4.27 -4.45 1.88
CA ALA A 59 -5.41 -5.31 2.20
C ALA A 59 -6.70 -4.85 1.50
N VAL A 60 -6.94 -3.54 1.39
CA VAL A 60 -8.09 -3.00 0.65
C VAL A 60 -7.99 -3.34 -0.83
N VAL A 61 -6.84 -3.13 -1.46
CA VAL A 61 -6.64 -3.39 -2.90
C VAL A 61 -6.70 -4.89 -3.21
N GLU A 62 -6.19 -5.74 -2.32
CA GLU A 62 -6.25 -7.20 -2.46
C GLU A 62 -7.68 -7.75 -2.47
N SER A 63 -8.63 -7.06 -1.82
CA SER A 63 -10.05 -7.45 -1.87
C SER A 63 -10.66 -7.37 -3.29
N TYR A 64 -9.99 -6.70 -4.23
CA TYR A 64 -10.39 -6.62 -5.64
C TYR A 64 -9.77 -7.70 -6.54
N GLU A 65 -8.80 -8.51 -6.07
CA GLU A 65 -8.27 -9.65 -6.86
C GLU A 65 -9.24 -10.85 -6.94
N ALA A 66 -10.24 -10.90 -6.06
CA ALA A 66 -11.20 -12.00 -5.96
C ALA A 66 -12.55 -11.74 -6.68
N ASN A 67 -12.71 -10.57 -7.31
CA ASN A 67 -13.88 -10.20 -8.12
C ASN A 67 -13.59 -10.41 -9.62
#